data_AF-A0A7K4VR76-F1
#
_entry.id   AF-A0A7K4VR76-F1
#
_cell.length_a   1.000
_cell.length_b   1.000
_cell.length_c   1.000
_cell.angle_alpha   90.00
_cell.angle_beta   90.00
_cell.angle_gamma   90.00
#
_symmetry.space_group_name_H-M   'P 1'
#
loop_
_entity.id
_entity.type
_entity.pdbx_description
1 polymer ?
#
loop_
_entity_poly.entity_id
_entity_poly.type
_entity_poly.pdbx_seq_one_letter_code
_entity_poly.pdbx_strand_id
1 'polypeptide(L)'
;QAEITRVQGIGVPPDRIFYCSPCKQVAHLRYAATHGVRLMAFDNEVELSKVARSHPRARMLLGIAADPSPAARPSLSFGSTLESCGHLLQAAKDQAVEVVGISFHLGSRGLEPQAWAQAVATAQLVFDMGTELGHHMHLLDIGGGFPATEDSRAPLEEVAAGINSALDLYFPEGSGVEIIARPGRYYVTSAFTLAVSITALEEIPVEQPGSDGGCDSRDVPCVLHPLPDVSPVSLSPLPAPQYVPWVPDPPEPSP
;
A
#
# COMPACT_ATOMS: atom_id res chain seq x y z
N GLN A 1 9.99 12.34 -6.71
CA GLN A 1 11.43 12.72 -6.81
C GLN A 1 12.14 12.60 -5.46
N ALA A 2 11.66 13.28 -4.42
CA ALA A 2 12.29 13.26 -3.09
C ALA A 2 12.51 11.85 -2.52
N GLU A 3 11.51 10.97 -2.60
CA GLU A 3 11.62 9.59 -2.10
C GLU A 3 12.66 8.76 -2.85
N ILE A 4 12.66 8.81 -4.20
CA ILE A 4 13.68 8.14 -5.03
C ILE A 4 15.08 8.62 -4.62
N THR A 5 15.26 9.93 -4.46
CA THR A 5 16.54 10.54 -4.04
C THR A 5 16.98 10.01 -2.68
N ARG A 6 16.06 9.96 -1.72
CA ARG A 6 16.34 9.50 -0.36
C ARG A 6 16.72 8.02 -0.33
N VAL A 7 15.97 7.18 -1.03
CA VAL A 7 16.21 5.72 -1.10
C VAL A 7 17.53 5.42 -1.81
N GLN A 8 17.85 6.10 -2.91
CA GLN A 8 19.15 5.96 -3.57
C GLN A 8 20.29 6.55 -2.74
N GLY A 9 20.04 7.62 -1.99
CA GLY A 9 21.03 8.24 -1.10
C GLY A 9 21.50 7.33 0.03
N ILE A 10 20.72 6.30 0.39
CA ILE A 10 21.12 5.25 1.35
C ILE A 10 21.68 3.99 0.65
N GLY A 11 21.97 4.06 -0.66
CA GLY A 11 22.64 2.99 -1.41
C GLY A 11 21.73 1.92 -2.01
N VAL A 12 20.40 2.10 -1.99
CA VAL A 12 19.48 1.13 -2.61
C VAL A 12 19.56 1.21 -4.13
N PRO A 13 19.78 0.08 -4.82
CA PRO A 13 19.92 0.07 -6.27
C PRO A 13 18.57 0.33 -6.98
N PRO A 14 18.57 0.91 -8.19
CA PRO A 14 17.33 1.37 -8.85
C PRO A 14 16.35 0.25 -9.24
N ASP A 15 16.84 -0.97 -9.43
CA ASP A 15 16.07 -2.18 -9.74
C ASP A 15 15.20 -2.65 -8.56
N ARG A 16 15.53 -2.22 -7.33
CA ARG A 16 14.72 -2.43 -6.12
C ARG A 16 13.73 -1.30 -5.85
N ILE A 17 13.56 -0.35 -6.77
CA ILE A 17 12.64 0.79 -6.61
C ILE A 17 11.46 0.63 -7.58
N PHE A 18 10.26 0.52 -7.03
CA PHE A 18 9.01 0.55 -7.76
C PHE A 18 8.35 1.93 -7.63
N TYR A 19 8.25 2.71 -8.71
CA TYR A 19 7.53 3.97 -8.70
C TYR A 19 6.02 3.72 -8.89
N CYS A 20 5.34 3.38 -7.80
CA CYS A 20 3.98 2.87 -7.80
C CYS A 20 2.85 3.93 -7.94
N SER A 21 3.18 5.22 -8.10
CA SER A 21 2.15 6.25 -8.33
C SER A 21 1.59 6.09 -9.74
N PRO A 22 0.27 5.98 -9.95
CA PRO A 22 -0.29 5.78 -11.29
C PRO A 22 -0.23 7.04 -12.16
N CYS A 23 -0.28 8.23 -11.57
CA CYS A 23 -0.31 9.50 -12.27
C CYS A 23 0.95 10.32 -11.98
N LYS A 24 1.89 10.36 -12.93
CA LYS A 24 3.20 11.02 -12.73
C LYS A 24 3.35 12.27 -13.60
N GLN A 25 4.04 13.28 -13.07
CA GLN A 25 4.45 14.44 -13.85
C GLN A 25 5.57 14.04 -14.83
N VAL A 26 5.60 14.64 -16.02
CA VAL A 26 6.63 14.35 -17.03
C VAL A 26 8.05 14.59 -16.51
N ALA A 27 8.25 15.65 -15.71
CA ALA A 27 9.54 15.91 -15.07
C ALA A 27 9.97 14.77 -14.11
N HIS A 28 9.02 14.12 -13.43
CA HIS A 28 9.29 13.00 -12.55
C HIS A 28 9.62 11.72 -13.31
N LEU A 29 8.96 11.47 -14.45
CA LEU A 29 9.29 10.36 -15.35
C LEU A 29 10.71 10.48 -15.90
N ARG A 30 11.08 11.67 -16.36
CA ARG A 30 12.45 11.97 -16.82
C ARG A 30 13.47 11.76 -15.70
N TYR A 31 13.16 12.24 -14.50
CA TYR A 31 14.01 12.03 -13.33
C TYR A 31 14.21 10.53 -13.02
N ALA A 32 13.13 9.74 -13.02
CA ALA A 32 13.22 8.29 -12.81
C ALA A 32 14.09 7.62 -13.90
N ALA A 33 13.97 8.06 -15.16
CA ALA A 33 14.78 7.59 -16.27
C ALA A 33 16.28 7.87 -16.07
N THR A 34 16.65 9.10 -15.68
CA THR A 34 18.05 9.47 -15.45
C THR A 34 18.67 8.76 -14.24
N HIS A 35 17.83 8.34 -13.28
CA HIS A 35 18.26 7.62 -12.07
C HIS A 35 18.11 6.10 -12.19
N GLY A 36 17.79 5.58 -13.39
CA GLY A 36 17.73 4.15 -13.65
C GLY A 36 16.53 3.41 -13.04
N VAL A 37 15.56 4.12 -12.45
CA VAL A 37 14.34 3.52 -11.92
C VAL A 37 13.43 3.15 -13.08
N ARG A 38 13.19 1.86 -13.31
CA ARG A 38 12.46 1.36 -14.50
C ARG A 38 11.07 0.86 -14.21
N LEU A 39 10.81 0.28 -13.04
CA LEU A 39 9.52 -0.32 -12.72
C LEU A 39 8.53 0.76 -12.25
N MET A 40 7.37 0.88 -12.93
CA MET A 40 6.38 1.93 -12.64
C MET A 40 4.95 1.45 -12.81
N ALA A 41 4.01 2.10 -12.11
CA ALA A 41 2.59 1.80 -12.25
C ALA A 41 1.91 2.71 -13.29
N PHE A 42 0.81 2.25 -13.87
CA PHE A 42 -0.13 3.08 -14.63
C PHE A 42 -1.54 2.49 -14.55
N ASP A 43 -2.56 3.31 -14.77
CA ASP A 43 -3.98 2.87 -14.83
C ASP A 43 -4.78 3.63 -15.90
N ASN A 44 -4.10 4.40 -16.75
CA ASN A 44 -4.71 5.23 -17.77
C ASN A 44 -3.79 5.43 -18.98
N GLU A 45 -4.39 5.73 -20.13
CA GLU A 45 -3.68 5.87 -21.40
C GLU A 45 -2.78 7.11 -21.48
N VAL A 46 -3.18 8.21 -20.82
CA VAL A 46 -2.37 9.43 -20.76
C VAL A 46 -1.01 9.16 -20.12
N GLU A 47 -0.98 8.29 -19.11
CA GLU A 47 0.25 7.84 -18.48
C GLU A 47 1.15 7.06 -19.44
N LEU A 48 0.59 6.12 -20.20
CA LEU A 48 1.32 5.39 -21.25
C LEU A 48 1.97 6.35 -22.25
N SER A 49 1.22 7.32 -22.73
CA SER A 49 1.73 8.32 -23.67
C SER A 49 2.86 9.18 -23.09
N LYS A 50 2.79 9.51 -21.79
CA LYS A 50 3.87 10.24 -21.11
C LYS A 50 5.12 9.37 -20.97
N VAL A 51 4.95 8.09 -20.61
CA VAL A 51 6.04 7.11 -20.46
C VAL A 51 6.73 6.86 -21.80
N ALA A 52 5.98 6.56 -22.86
CA ALA A 52 6.51 6.31 -24.21
C ALA A 52 7.47 7.42 -24.68
N ARG A 53 7.14 8.69 -24.38
CA ARG A 53 7.98 9.85 -24.76
C ARG A 53 9.13 10.15 -23.81
N SER A 54 8.99 9.83 -22.53
CA SER A 54 9.87 10.36 -21.47
C SER A 54 10.76 9.31 -20.82
N HIS A 55 10.35 8.04 -20.89
CA HIS A 55 11.06 6.91 -20.33
C HIS A 55 10.74 5.61 -21.10
N PRO A 56 11.25 5.47 -22.33
CA PRO A 56 10.94 4.33 -23.22
C PRO A 56 11.51 2.99 -22.74
N ARG A 57 12.32 2.97 -21.66
CA ARG A 57 12.85 1.75 -21.04
C ARG A 57 12.14 1.40 -19.74
N ALA A 58 11.01 2.04 -19.46
CA ALA A 58 10.19 1.73 -18.30
C ALA A 58 9.49 0.38 -18.50
N ARG A 59 9.40 -0.39 -17.42
CA ARG A 59 8.60 -1.60 -17.30
C ARG A 59 7.37 -1.25 -16.50
N MET A 60 6.19 -1.51 -17.06
CA MET A 60 4.94 -1.01 -16.53
C MET A 60 4.14 -2.12 -15.84
N LEU A 61 3.59 -1.81 -14.67
CA LEU A 61 2.55 -2.60 -14.01
C LEU A 61 1.21 -1.90 -14.17
N LEU A 62 0.23 -2.61 -14.74
CA LEU A 62 -1.14 -2.11 -14.86
C LEU A 62 -1.85 -2.22 -13.51
N GLY A 63 -2.29 -1.09 -12.97
CA GLY A 63 -3.09 -1.01 -11.76
C GLY A 63 -4.54 -1.40 -12.04
N ILE A 64 -5.07 -2.40 -11.33
CA ILE A 64 -6.48 -2.80 -11.41
C ILE A 64 -7.25 -2.32 -10.18
N ALA A 65 -8.53 -2.00 -10.38
CA ALA A 65 -9.41 -1.66 -9.28
C ALA A 65 -9.72 -2.92 -8.44
N ALA A 66 -9.49 -2.80 -7.14
CA ALA A 66 -9.80 -3.86 -6.16
C ALA A 66 -11.30 -4.06 -5.91
N ASP A 67 -12.14 -3.09 -6.31
CA ASP A 67 -13.58 -3.11 -6.12
C ASP A 67 -14.29 -2.57 -7.38
N PRO A 68 -14.97 -3.41 -8.16
CA PRO A 68 -15.76 -2.95 -9.29
C PRO A 68 -17.14 -2.39 -8.88
N SER A 69 -17.50 -2.38 -7.59
CA SER A 69 -18.82 -1.94 -7.14
C SER A 69 -19.02 -0.42 -7.30
N PRO A 70 -20.02 0.03 -8.09
CA PRO A 70 -20.32 1.45 -8.26
C PRO A 70 -20.93 2.11 -7.01
N ALA A 71 -21.20 1.34 -5.94
CA ALA A 71 -21.80 1.81 -4.70
C ALA A 71 -20.77 2.34 -3.68
N ALA A 72 -19.46 2.10 -3.90
CA ALA A 72 -18.43 2.77 -3.12
C ALA A 72 -18.45 4.27 -3.47
N ARG A 73 -18.59 5.12 -2.44
CA ARG A 73 -18.50 6.58 -2.57
C ARG A 73 -17.35 6.97 -3.52
N PRO A 74 -17.43 8.09 -4.27
CA PRO A 74 -16.37 8.56 -5.17
C PRO A 74 -15.18 9.11 -4.37
N SER A 75 -14.60 8.31 -3.48
CA SER A 75 -13.20 8.44 -3.10
C SER A 75 -12.39 8.11 -4.34
N LEU A 76 -11.38 8.91 -4.66
CA LEU A 76 -10.41 8.63 -5.74
C LEU A 76 -9.91 7.18 -5.64
N SER A 77 -10.55 6.25 -6.32
CA SER A 77 -10.07 4.89 -6.47
C SER A 77 -9.11 4.88 -7.64
N PHE A 78 -7.88 4.46 -7.35
CA PHE A 78 -6.89 4.21 -8.39
C PHE A 78 -7.09 2.79 -8.91
N GLY A 79 -6.74 2.58 -10.18
CA GLY A 79 -6.88 1.29 -10.84
C GLY A 79 -7.98 1.24 -11.90
N SER A 80 -7.72 0.48 -12.94
CA SER A 80 -8.60 0.32 -14.10
C SER A 80 -9.64 -0.77 -13.85
N THR A 81 -10.83 -0.61 -14.42
CA THR A 81 -11.84 -1.68 -14.47
C THR A 81 -11.40 -2.79 -15.41
N LEU A 82 -11.90 -4.01 -15.21
CA LEU A 82 -11.60 -5.16 -16.07
C LEU A 82 -11.89 -4.86 -17.56
N GLU A 83 -13.01 -4.19 -17.83
CA GLU A 83 -13.40 -3.76 -19.20
C GLU A 83 -12.35 -2.82 -19.84
N SER A 84 -11.75 -1.94 -19.04
CA SER A 84 -10.75 -0.97 -19.51
C SER A 84 -9.36 -1.58 -19.68
N CYS A 85 -9.05 -2.65 -18.95
CA CYS A 85 -7.72 -3.25 -18.93
C CYS A 85 -7.29 -3.74 -20.31
N GLY A 86 -8.20 -4.38 -21.06
CA GLY A 86 -7.90 -4.85 -22.43
C GLY A 86 -7.52 -3.70 -23.36
N HIS A 87 -8.27 -2.59 -23.30
CA HIS A 87 -7.95 -1.39 -24.08
C HIS A 87 -6.58 -0.81 -23.71
N LEU A 88 -6.26 -0.73 -22.41
CA LEU A 88 -4.98 -0.20 -21.95
C LEU A 88 -3.79 -1.09 -22.33
N LEU A 89 -3.95 -2.41 -22.26
CA LEU A 89 -2.93 -3.37 -22.69
C LEU A 89 -2.69 -3.28 -24.21
N GLN A 90 -3.74 -3.12 -25.01
CA GLN A 90 -3.62 -2.88 -26.44
C GLN A 90 -2.92 -1.55 -26.72
N ALA A 91 -3.35 -0.47 -26.08
CA ALA A 91 -2.75 0.86 -26.25
C ALA A 91 -1.26 0.87 -25.84
N ALA A 92 -0.86 0.10 -24.83
CA ALA A 92 0.54 -0.06 -24.45
C ALA A 92 1.34 -0.75 -25.55
N LYS A 93 0.77 -1.77 -26.21
CA LYS A 93 1.39 -2.45 -27.35
C LYS A 93 1.58 -1.50 -28.53
N ASP A 94 0.54 -0.74 -28.87
CA ASP A 94 0.54 0.23 -29.97
C ASP A 94 1.56 1.35 -29.74
N GLN A 95 1.79 1.73 -28.48
CA GLN A 95 2.77 2.74 -28.07
C GLN A 95 4.16 2.16 -27.79
N ALA A 96 4.38 0.88 -28.03
CA ALA A 96 5.63 0.16 -27.73
C ALA A 96 6.12 0.33 -26.28
N VAL A 97 5.19 0.38 -25.33
CA VAL A 97 5.46 0.42 -23.89
C VAL A 97 5.41 -1.01 -23.34
N GLU A 98 6.47 -1.40 -22.63
CA GLU A 98 6.58 -2.73 -22.04
C GLU A 98 5.69 -2.84 -20.79
N VAL A 99 4.68 -3.70 -20.84
CA VAL A 99 3.89 -4.11 -19.68
C VAL A 99 4.39 -5.47 -19.20
N VAL A 100 4.73 -5.57 -17.92
CA VAL A 100 5.37 -6.75 -17.33
C VAL A 100 4.51 -7.44 -16.28
N GLY A 101 3.35 -6.87 -15.94
CA GLY A 101 2.59 -7.37 -14.82
C GLY A 101 1.42 -6.49 -14.39
N ILE A 102 0.83 -6.90 -13.27
CA ILE A 102 -0.39 -6.32 -12.70
C ILE A 102 -0.10 -5.85 -11.27
N SER A 103 -0.77 -4.78 -10.85
CA SER A 103 -0.73 -4.23 -9.50
C SER A 103 -2.14 -3.99 -8.99
N PHE A 104 -2.40 -4.23 -7.71
CA PHE A 104 -3.61 -3.79 -7.04
C PHE A 104 -3.30 -3.24 -5.64
N HIS A 105 -4.28 -2.59 -5.01
CA HIS A 105 -4.15 -2.09 -3.65
C HIS A 105 -5.51 -2.08 -2.95
N LEU A 106 -5.69 -2.87 -1.90
CA LEU A 106 -6.97 -2.98 -1.18
C LEU A 106 -7.23 -1.83 -0.20
N GLY A 107 -6.18 -1.10 0.20
CA GLY A 107 -6.30 0.03 1.12
C GLY A 107 -6.93 -0.37 2.46
N SER A 108 -8.09 0.21 2.78
CA SER A 108 -8.84 -0.08 4.01
C SER A 108 -9.52 -1.45 4.03
N ARG A 109 -9.70 -2.08 2.86
CA ARG A 109 -10.28 -3.42 2.74
C ARG A 109 -9.26 -4.54 2.90
N GLY A 110 -7.99 -4.20 3.16
CA GLY A 110 -6.93 -5.19 3.40
C GLY A 110 -7.15 -6.07 4.63
N LEU A 111 -8.13 -5.73 5.48
CA LEU A 111 -8.54 -6.56 6.63
C LEU A 111 -9.59 -7.63 6.27
N GLU A 112 -10.10 -7.66 5.03
CA GLU A 112 -11.07 -8.65 4.56
C GLU A 112 -10.35 -9.71 3.71
N PRO A 113 -10.14 -10.96 4.20
CA PRO A 113 -9.44 -12.00 3.44
C PRO A 113 -10.08 -12.29 2.07
N GLN A 114 -11.41 -12.19 1.98
CA GLN A 114 -12.14 -12.41 0.72
C GLN A 114 -11.82 -11.36 -0.35
N ALA A 115 -11.53 -10.11 0.05
CA ALA A 115 -11.17 -9.05 -0.89
C ALA A 115 -9.81 -9.33 -1.56
N TRP A 116 -8.87 -9.94 -0.85
CA TRP A 116 -7.60 -10.40 -1.40
C TRP A 116 -7.80 -11.48 -2.46
N ALA A 117 -8.59 -12.51 -2.15
CA ALA A 117 -8.87 -13.58 -3.11
C ALA A 117 -9.53 -13.06 -4.40
N GLN A 118 -10.49 -12.14 -4.29
CA GLN A 118 -11.14 -11.50 -5.44
C GLN A 118 -10.17 -10.66 -6.29
N ALA A 119 -9.28 -9.89 -5.64
CA ALA A 119 -8.29 -9.09 -6.33
C ALA A 119 -7.25 -9.96 -7.06
N VAL A 120 -6.78 -11.04 -6.43
CA VAL A 120 -5.85 -12.00 -7.05
C VAL A 120 -6.51 -12.70 -8.25
N ALA A 121 -7.77 -13.13 -8.11
CA ALA A 121 -8.53 -13.71 -9.22
C ALA A 121 -8.67 -12.73 -10.39
N THR A 122 -9.02 -11.47 -10.09
CA THR A 122 -9.13 -10.42 -11.13
C THR A 122 -7.78 -10.14 -11.78
N ALA A 123 -6.70 -10.12 -11.00
CA ALA A 123 -5.35 -9.93 -11.51
C ALA A 123 -4.96 -11.04 -12.47
N GLN A 124 -5.30 -12.30 -12.16
CA GLN A 124 -5.05 -13.45 -13.02
C GLN A 124 -5.78 -13.32 -14.37
N LEU A 125 -7.05 -12.91 -14.38
CA LEU A 125 -7.79 -12.64 -15.62
C LEU A 125 -7.09 -11.59 -16.51
N VAL A 126 -6.64 -10.48 -15.91
CA VAL A 126 -5.95 -9.42 -16.67
C VAL A 126 -4.55 -9.85 -17.08
N PHE A 127 -3.91 -10.72 -16.30
CA PHE A 127 -2.62 -11.33 -16.63
C PHE A 127 -2.72 -12.20 -17.89
N ASP A 128 -3.77 -13.02 -17.98
CA ASP A 128 -4.07 -13.83 -19.17
C ASP A 128 -4.33 -12.94 -20.39
N MET A 129 -5.17 -11.90 -20.24
CA MET A 129 -5.42 -10.92 -21.30
C MET A 129 -4.12 -10.27 -21.82
N GLY A 130 -3.21 -9.90 -20.91
CA GLY A 130 -1.91 -9.35 -21.27
C GLY A 130 -1.05 -10.34 -22.05
N THR A 131 -1.05 -11.59 -21.61
CA THR A 131 -0.29 -12.68 -22.27
C THR A 131 -0.84 -12.98 -23.66
N GLU A 132 -2.16 -13.03 -23.84
CA GLU A 132 -2.83 -13.21 -25.14
C GLU A 132 -2.52 -12.07 -26.13
N LEU A 133 -2.38 -10.84 -25.64
CA LEU A 133 -1.96 -9.68 -26.42
C LEU A 133 -0.44 -9.65 -26.69
N GLY A 134 0.31 -10.64 -26.19
CA GLY A 134 1.74 -10.79 -26.41
C GLY A 134 2.61 -9.91 -25.53
N HIS A 135 2.16 -9.57 -24.32
CA HIS A 135 3.00 -9.00 -23.26
C HIS A 135 3.69 -10.13 -22.49
N HIS A 136 4.95 -9.92 -22.09
CA HIS A 136 5.69 -10.87 -21.25
C HIS A 136 5.38 -10.60 -19.77
N MET A 137 4.23 -11.09 -19.34
CA MET A 137 3.73 -10.91 -17.99
C MET A 137 4.47 -11.85 -17.03
N HIS A 138 5.12 -11.31 -16.00
CA HIS A 138 5.93 -12.09 -15.05
C HIS A 138 5.99 -11.50 -13.64
N LEU A 139 5.26 -10.40 -13.36
CA LEU A 139 5.31 -9.71 -12.08
C LEU A 139 3.90 -9.40 -11.56
N LEU A 140 3.65 -9.70 -10.29
CA LEU A 140 2.41 -9.37 -9.60
C LEU A 140 2.72 -8.53 -8.36
N ASP A 141 2.16 -7.32 -8.27
CA ASP A 141 2.16 -6.51 -7.06
C ASP A 141 0.81 -6.62 -6.35
N ILE A 142 0.79 -7.30 -5.20
CA ILE A 142 -0.41 -7.44 -4.37
C ILE A 142 -0.69 -6.16 -3.54
N GLY A 143 0.21 -5.18 -3.59
CA GLY A 143 0.03 -3.90 -2.91
C GLY A 143 0.14 -4.03 -1.39
N GLY A 144 -0.76 -3.34 -0.69
CA GLY A 144 -0.71 -3.20 0.77
C GLY A 144 -2.10 -3.12 1.37
N GLY A 145 -2.16 -2.81 2.66
CA GLY A 145 -3.39 -2.90 3.45
C GLY A 145 -3.32 -3.95 4.56
N PHE A 146 -2.16 -4.60 4.72
CA PHE A 146 -1.88 -5.55 5.79
C PHE A 146 -2.21 -4.97 7.18
N PRO A 147 -2.73 -5.80 8.11
CA PRO A 147 -2.89 -5.46 9.52
C PRO A 147 -1.58 -4.92 10.10
N ALA A 148 -1.65 -3.92 10.98
CA ALA A 148 -0.45 -3.25 11.52
C ALA A 148 -0.28 -3.41 13.03
N THR A 149 -1.31 -3.88 13.73
CA THR A 149 -1.33 -4.17 15.17
C THR A 149 -2.16 -5.42 15.43
N GLU A 150 -1.89 -6.13 16.52
CA GLU A 150 -2.67 -7.34 16.89
C GLU A 150 -4.13 -7.02 17.23
N ASP A 151 -4.43 -5.79 17.67
CA ASP A 151 -5.80 -5.30 17.90
C ASP A 151 -6.61 -5.04 16.61
N SER A 152 -6.05 -5.38 15.45
CA SER A 152 -6.75 -5.25 14.17
C SER A 152 -7.92 -6.25 14.11
N ARG A 153 -8.96 -5.90 13.35
CA ARG A 153 -10.15 -6.76 13.14
C ARG A 153 -9.83 -8.18 12.65
N ALA A 154 -8.67 -8.37 12.00
CA ALA A 154 -8.16 -9.66 11.59
C ALA A 154 -6.64 -9.70 11.85
N PRO A 155 -6.11 -10.79 12.43
CA PRO A 155 -4.67 -10.98 12.60
C PRO A 155 -3.98 -11.17 11.24
N LEU A 156 -2.67 -10.85 11.18
CA LEU A 156 -1.90 -10.93 9.94
C LEU A 156 -1.88 -12.35 9.39
N GLU A 157 -1.78 -13.35 10.26
CA GLU A 157 -1.69 -14.76 9.90
C GLU A 157 -2.93 -15.23 9.14
N GLU A 158 -4.11 -14.78 9.55
CA GLU A 158 -5.37 -15.10 8.88
C GLU A 158 -5.43 -14.44 7.49
N VAL A 159 -5.06 -13.17 7.40
CA VAL A 159 -4.98 -12.45 6.12
C VAL A 159 -3.95 -13.10 5.19
N ALA A 160 -2.77 -13.45 5.71
CA ALA A 160 -1.70 -14.10 4.96
C ALA A 160 -2.11 -15.49 4.48
N ALA A 161 -2.80 -16.29 5.30
CA ALA A 161 -3.32 -17.60 4.90
C ALA A 161 -4.32 -17.47 3.73
N GLY A 162 -5.21 -16.47 3.78
CA GLY A 162 -6.15 -16.18 2.69
C GLY A 162 -5.44 -15.74 1.40
N ILE A 163 -4.42 -14.87 1.52
CA ILE A 163 -3.59 -14.44 0.38
C ILE A 163 -2.85 -15.63 -0.23
N ASN A 164 -2.15 -16.42 0.58
CA ASN A 164 -1.38 -17.58 0.13
C ASN A 164 -2.27 -18.59 -0.60
N SER A 165 -3.44 -18.91 -0.03
CA SER A 165 -4.40 -19.81 -0.67
C SER A 165 -4.87 -19.30 -2.03
N ALA A 166 -5.05 -17.99 -2.18
CA ALA A 166 -5.41 -17.39 -3.47
C ALA A 166 -4.22 -17.40 -4.46
N LEU A 167 -3.01 -17.11 -4.00
CA LEU A 167 -1.80 -17.14 -4.82
C LEU A 167 -1.51 -18.56 -5.32
N ASP A 168 -1.61 -19.58 -4.47
CA ASP A 168 -1.41 -20.97 -4.86
C ASP A 168 -2.41 -21.41 -5.95
N LEU A 169 -3.64 -20.88 -5.90
CA LEU A 169 -4.69 -21.20 -6.86
C LEU A 169 -4.49 -20.50 -8.21
N TYR A 170 -4.17 -19.20 -8.20
CA TYR A 170 -4.18 -18.35 -9.40
C TYR A 170 -2.79 -18.09 -9.99
N PHE A 171 -1.74 -18.18 -9.18
CA PHE A 171 -0.34 -17.96 -9.54
C PHE A 171 0.55 -19.05 -8.91
N PRO A 172 0.35 -20.33 -9.26
CA PRO A 172 1.01 -21.46 -8.60
C PRO A 172 2.53 -21.42 -8.74
N GLU A 173 3.22 -22.09 -7.81
CA GLU A 173 4.66 -22.33 -7.92
C GLU A 173 5.00 -22.97 -9.28
N GLY A 174 6.00 -22.41 -9.97
CA GLY A 174 6.39 -22.83 -11.32
C GLY A 174 5.73 -22.05 -12.46
N SER A 175 4.77 -21.15 -12.19
CA SER A 175 4.22 -20.22 -13.18
C SER A 175 5.24 -19.20 -13.72
N GLY A 176 6.36 -19.01 -13.01
CA GLY A 176 7.39 -18.03 -13.36
C GLY A 176 7.04 -16.60 -12.97
N VAL A 177 5.97 -16.40 -12.20
CA VAL A 177 5.52 -15.08 -11.73
C VAL A 177 6.24 -14.71 -10.44
N GLU A 178 6.92 -13.56 -10.44
CA GLU A 178 7.46 -12.91 -9.24
C GLU A 178 6.32 -12.17 -8.53
N ILE A 179 6.22 -12.34 -7.21
CA ILE A 179 5.18 -11.70 -6.39
C ILE A 179 5.86 -10.70 -5.44
N ILE A 180 5.43 -9.44 -5.50
CA ILE A 180 5.88 -8.37 -4.61
C ILE A 180 4.71 -7.76 -3.85
N ALA A 181 5.02 -7.12 -2.73
CA ALA A 181 4.05 -6.37 -1.93
C ALA A 181 4.61 -4.99 -1.54
N ARG A 182 3.72 -4.08 -1.18
CA ARG A 182 4.01 -2.72 -0.69
C ARG A 182 3.45 -2.48 0.73
N PRO A 183 3.89 -3.24 1.73
CA PRO A 183 3.53 -2.98 3.13
C PRO A 183 4.10 -1.64 3.60
N GLY A 184 3.22 -0.77 4.11
CA GLY A 184 3.59 0.52 4.70
C GLY A 184 3.39 0.52 6.20
N ARG A 185 2.12 0.72 6.62
CA ARG A 185 1.71 0.74 8.03
C ARG A 185 2.20 -0.48 8.82
N TYR A 186 2.16 -1.65 8.20
CA TYR A 186 2.66 -2.90 8.78
C TYR A 186 4.06 -2.77 9.40
N TYR A 187 5.00 -2.09 8.74
CA TYR A 187 6.37 -1.98 9.25
C TYR A 187 6.55 -0.99 10.39
N VAL A 188 5.70 0.03 10.48
CA VAL A 188 6.03 1.23 11.29
C VAL A 188 4.99 1.56 12.36
N THR A 189 3.75 1.09 12.26
CA THR A 189 2.68 1.55 13.16
C THR A 189 2.99 1.29 14.64
N SER A 190 3.42 0.08 15.01
CA SER A 190 3.71 -0.27 16.40
C SER A 190 5.06 0.25 16.90
N ALA A 191 5.93 0.75 16.00
CA ALA A 191 7.27 1.21 16.35
C ALA A 191 7.29 2.62 16.97
N PHE A 192 6.19 3.37 16.92
CA PHE A 192 6.11 4.74 17.42
C PHE A 192 5.03 4.88 18.48
N THR A 193 5.34 5.57 19.57
CA THR A 193 4.38 6.01 20.58
C THR A 193 4.43 7.52 20.70
N LEU A 194 3.28 8.20 20.57
CA LEU A 194 3.18 9.64 20.70
C LEU A 194 2.80 10.02 22.14
N ALA A 195 3.70 10.69 22.85
CA ALA A 195 3.41 11.30 24.15
C ALA A 195 3.03 12.78 23.96
N VAL A 196 1.90 13.19 24.52
CA VAL A 196 1.41 14.58 24.47
C VAL A 196 1.19 15.12 25.88
N SER A 197 1.35 16.45 26.03
CA SER A 197 1.12 17.14 27.29
C SER A 197 -0.20 17.92 27.22
N ILE A 198 -0.99 17.83 28.29
CA ILE A 198 -2.22 18.62 28.44
C ILE A 198 -1.81 20.05 28.80
N THR A 199 -2.13 21.01 27.94
CA THR A 199 -1.75 22.42 28.11
C THR A 199 -2.85 23.28 28.68
N ALA A 200 -4.11 22.85 28.56
CA ALA A 200 -5.27 23.52 29.13
C ALA A 200 -6.35 22.48 29.45
N LEU A 201 -7.11 22.76 30.51
CA LEU A 201 -8.32 22.03 30.87
C LEU A 201 -9.41 23.07 31.14
N GLU A 202 -10.55 22.91 30.49
CA GLU A 202 -11.76 23.67 30.78
C GLU A 202 -12.77 22.71 31.41
N GLU A 203 -13.26 23.06 32.61
CA GLU A 203 -14.30 22.30 33.28
C GLU A 203 -15.66 22.86 32.86
N ILE A 204 -16.46 22.03 32.18
CA ILE A 204 -17.84 22.37 31.85
C ILE A 204 -18.71 21.85 33.00
N PRO A 205 -19.43 22.72 33.73
CA PRO A 205 -20.38 22.27 34.74
C PRO A 205 -21.43 21.37 34.09
N VAL A 206 -21.69 20.20 34.68
CA VAL A 206 -22.78 19.32 34.24
C VAL A 206 -24.09 20.06 34.48
N GLU A 207 -24.74 20.54 33.42
CA GLU A 207 -26.11 21.04 33.53
C GLU A 207 -27.00 19.91 34.07
N GLN A 208 -27.66 20.18 35.20
CA GLN A 208 -28.70 19.27 35.69
C GLN A 208 -29.82 19.25 34.64
N PRO A 209 -30.36 18.07 34.27
CA PRO A 209 -31.47 18.01 33.33
C PRO A 209 -32.70 18.64 34.00
N GLY A 210 -33.01 19.87 33.62
CA GLY A 210 -34.07 20.66 34.21
C GLY A 210 -34.61 21.74 33.29
N SER A 211 -35.64 21.35 32.53
CA SER A 211 -36.71 22.18 31.93
C SER A 211 -36.36 23.09 30.73
N ASP A 212 -36.79 22.64 29.55
CA ASP A 212 -37.24 23.37 28.35
C ASP A 212 -36.69 24.78 28.08
N GLY A 213 -35.91 24.90 27.00
CA GLY A 213 -35.64 26.16 26.30
C GLY A 213 -34.58 25.99 25.22
N GLY A 214 -34.99 25.65 24.00
CA GLY A 214 -34.08 25.29 22.92
C GLY A 214 -33.28 26.46 22.32
N CYS A 215 -32.11 26.16 21.75
CA CYS A 215 -31.72 26.62 20.42
C CYS A 215 -30.55 25.80 19.86
N ASP A 216 -30.50 25.81 18.54
CA ASP A 216 -29.70 25.05 17.59
C ASP A 216 -28.19 25.37 17.66
N SER A 217 -27.33 24.36 17.59
CA SER A 217 -25.94 24.44 17.08
C SER A 217 -25.32 23.04 16.97
N ARG A 218 -25.26 22.52 15.75
CA ARG A 218 -24.48 21.33 15.41
C ARG A 218 -23.01 21.71 15.27
N ASP A 219 -22.27 21.64 16.36
CA ASP A 219 -20.82 21.47 16.33
C ASP A 219 -20.50 20.34 17.30
N VAL A 220 -20.23 19.15 16.76
CA VAL A 220 -19.72 18.02 17.55
C VAL A 220 -18.21 18.26 17.66
N PRO A 221 -17.67 18.66 18.83
CA PRO A 221 -16.23 18.69 18.98
C PRO A 221 -15.73 17.24 18.93
N CYS A 222 -14.57 16.99 18.35
CA CYS A 222 -13.86 15.74 18.58
C CYS A 222 -13.44 15.68 20.06
N VAL A 223 -14.35 15.28 20.93
CA VAL A 223 -14.10 15.07 22.35
C VAL A 223 -13.39 13.71 22.47
N LEU A 224 -12.08 13.76 22.74
CA LEU A 224 -11.40 12.61 23.32
C LEU A 224 -11.98 12.41 24.72
N HIS A 225 -12.82 11.39 24.88
CA HIS A 225 -13.26 10.97 26.21
C HIS A 225 -12.02 10.51 26.99
N PRO A 226 -11.69 11.11 28.15
CA PRO A 226 -10.64 10.59 29.00
C PRO A 226 -11.03 9.19 29.46
N LEU A 227 -10.06 8.26 29.41
CA LEU A 227 -10.21 6.95 30.06
C LEU A 227 -10.50 7.18 31.55
N PRO A 228 -11.45 6.44 32.17
CA PRO A 228 -11.60 6.46 33.61
C PRO A 228 -10.30 5.91 34.23
N ASP A 229 -9.76 6.63 35.21
CA ASP A 229 -8.45 6.47 35.87
C ASP A 229 -7.21 6.96 35.09
N VAL A 230 -7.02 8.29 35.10
CA VAL A 230 -5.66 8.87 34.97
C VAL A 230 -5.09 9.06 36.38
N SER A 231 -4.47 8.01 36.92
CA SER A 231 -3.55 8.17 38.05
C SER A 231 -2.24 8.80 37.53
N PRO A 232 -1.61 9.74 38.26
CA PRO A 232 -0.30 10.25 37.85
C PRO A 232 0.72 9.11 37.83
N VAL A 233 1.25 8.79 36.65
CA VAL A 233 2.35 7.83 36.50
C VAL A 233 3.60 8.49 37.08
N SER A 234 4.07 7.98 38.22
CA SER A 234 5.39 8.31 38.74
C SER A 234 6.45 7.73 37.79
N LEU A 235 7.12 8.62 37.04
CA LEU A 235 8.22 8.23 36.16
C LEU A 235 9.42 7.79 37.02
N SER A 236 9.61 6.48 37.12
CA SER A 236 10.90 5.92 37.55
C SER A 236 11.91 6.06 36.42
N PRO A 237 13.16 6.46 36.66
CA PRO A 237 14.16 6.53 35.61
C PRO A 237 14.34 5.16 34.94
N LEU A 238 14.26 5.13 33.61
CA LEU A 238 14.52 3.92 32.82
C LEU A 238 15.96 3.44 33.10
N PRO A 239 16.20 2.13 33.30
CA PRO A 239 17.55 1.61 33.35
C PRO A 239 18.25 1.88 32.01
N ALA A 240 19.52 2.27 32.09
CA ALA A 240 20.35 2.51 30.91
C ALA A 240 20.33 1.29 29.97
N PRO A 241 20.30 1.49 28.64
CA PRO A 241 20.30 0.38 27.70
C PRO A 241 21.53 -0.50 27.92
N GLN A 242 21.29 -1.78 28.24
CA GLN A 242 22.37 -2.77 28.22
C GLN A 242 22.70 -3.07 26.76
N TYR A 243 23.88 -2.62 26.35
CA TYR A 243 24.44 -2.95 25.06
C TYR A 243 24.80 -4.44 25.08
N VAL A 244 24.04 -5.27 24.36
CA VAL A 244 24.41 -6.66 24.09
C VAL A 244 25.21 -6.65 22.78
N PRO A 245 26.52 -6.93 22.79
CA PRO A 245 27.29 -7.01 21.57
C PRO A 245 26.75 -8.14 20.69
N TRP A 246 26.57 -7.85 19.41
CA TRP A 246 26.24 -8.85 18.42
C TRP A 246 27.38 -9.89 18.34
N VAL A 247 27.03 -11.16 18.55
CA VAL A 247 27.93 -12.31 18.36
C VAL A 247 27.49 -13.03 17.09
N PRO A 248 28.35 -13.17 16.07
CA PRO A 248 28.02 -13.95 14.88
C PRO A 248 27.85 -15.43 15.24
N ASP A 249 26.87 -16.07 14.61
CA ASP A 249 26.68 -17.52 14.70
C ASP A 249 27.91 -18.28 14.19
N PRO A 250 28.26 -19.43 14.80
CA PRO A 250 29.35 -20.26 14.30
C PRO A 250 29.00 -20.82 12.91
N PRO A 251 29.99 -20.96 12.01
CA PRO A 251 29.76 -21.50 10.68
C PRO A 251 29.28 -22.95 10.75
N GLU A 252 28.26 -23.28 9.96
CA GLU A 252 27.78 -24.66 9.81
C GLU A 252 28.91 -25.59 9.33
N PRO A 253 28.94 -26.85 9.81
CA PRO A 253 29.90 -27.83 9.34
C PRO A 253 29.65 -28.14 7.86
N SER A 254 30.70 -28.00 7.07
CA SER A 254 30.73 -28.35 5.63
C SER A 254 30.61 -29.88 5.44
N PRO A 255 30.13 -30.34 4.26
CA PRO A 255 29.42 -31.61 4.07
C PRO A 255 30.23 -32.88 4.33
#